data_AF-A0A924FK65-F1
#
_entry.id   AF-A0A924FK65-F1
#
_cell.length_a   1.000
_cell.length_b   1.000
_cell.length_c   1.000
_cell.angle_alpha   90.00
_cell.angle_beta   90.00
_cell.angle_gamma   90.00
#
_symmetry.space_group_name_H-M   'P 1'
#
loop_
_entity.id
_entity.type
_entity.pdbx_description
1 polymer ?
#
loop_
_entity_poly.entity_id
_entity_poly.type
_entity_poly.pdbx_seq_one_letter_code
_entity_poly.pdbx_strand_id
1 'polypeptide(L)'
;RHPSETDERMMMRVLAFIRHASDSLTFGKGIAADDEPDLWQKDLTGAIMLWIEVGLPDEKRILKACGRAEQVVIYTYNSNSAIWWNQIGSRIDRAKNLTVINIASATSIALSKLSQRNMQLQCTVQDGQIWVTANDETVEIDFVTLKAVQAR
;
A
#
# COMPACT_ATOMS: atom_id res chain seq x y z
N ARG A 1 -4.02 -0.11 17.41
CA ARG A 1 -4.12 0.97 16.41
C ARG A 1 -3.41 2.19 16.95
N HIS A 2 -2.57 2.83 16.13
CA HIS A 2 -1.96 4.12 16.47
C HIS A 2 -3.03 5.24 16.45
N PRO A 3 -2.94 6.32 17.24
CA PRO A 3 -3.95 7.40 17.23
C PRO A 3 -4.21 8.02 15.85
N SER A 4 -3.23 8.00 14.95
CA SER A 4 -3.33 8.50 13.58
C SER A 4 -3.79 7.44 12.55
N GLU A 5 -4.13 6.23 12.99
CA GLU A 5 -4.62 5.16 12.13
C GLU A 5 -6.14 5.23 11.97
N THR A 6 -6.58 5.80 10.85
CA THR A 6 -7.99 5.87 10.45
C THR A 6 -8.48 4.54 9.87
N ASP A 7 -9.80 4.35 9.80
CA ASP A 7 -10.40 3.18 9.14
C ASP A 7 -10.00 3.08 7.67
N GLU A 8 -9.96 4.22 6.97
CA GLU A 8 -9.48 4.29 5.58
C GLU A 8 -8.04 3.80 5.48
N ARG A 9 -7.13 4.30 6.34
CA ARG A 9 -5.73 3.88 6.33
C ARG A 9 -5.60 2.38 6.63
N MET A 10 -6.33 1.88 7.63
CA MET A 10 -6.32 0.46 7.97
C MET A 10 -6.79 -0.38 6.78
N MET A 11 -7.90 -0.03 6.13
CA MET A 11 -8.43 -0.77 5.00
C MET A 11 -7.50 -0.72 3.79
N MET A 12 -6.75 0.37 3.60
CA MET A 12 -5.70 0.43 2.58
C MET A 12 -4.53 -0.52 2.88
N ARG A 13 -4.17 -0.73 4.15
CA ARG A 13 -3.19 -1.76 4.54
C ARG A 13 -3.73 -3.18 4.30
N VAL A 14 -5.02 -3.40 4.55
CA VAL A 14 -5.70 -4.68 4.26
C VAL A 14 -5.73 -4.95 2.76
N LEU A 15 -6.07 -3.94 1.94
CA LEU A 15 -6.02 -4.04 0.48
C LEU A 15 -4.61 -4.41 -0.02
N ALA A 16 -3.59 -3.74 0.51
CA ALA A 16 -2.20 -4.06 0.18
C ALA A 16 -1.83 -5.50 0.58
N PHE A 17 -2.32 -5.98 1.74
CA PHE A 17 -2.16 -7.37 2.14
C PHE A 17 -2.82 -8.33 1.15
N ILE A 18 -4.08 -8.08 0.77
CA ILE A 18 -4.84 -8.91 -0.18
C ILE A 18 -4.09 -9.02 -1.51
N ARG A 19 -3.60 -7.90 -2.04
CA ARG A 19 -2.92 -7.85 -3.34
C ARG A 19 -1.55 -8.53 -3.35
N HIS A 20 -0.88 -8.60 -2.19
CA HIS A 20 0.45 -9.17 -2.04
C HIS A 20 0.47 -10.43 -1.14
N ALA A 21 -0.68 -11.08 -0.97
CA ALA A 21 -0.85 -12.15 0.00
C ALA A 21 0.19 -13.25 -0.17
N SER A 22 0.90 -13.54 0.93
CA SER A 22 2.00 -14.49 1.01
C SER A 22 2.13 -14.93 2.47
N ASP A 23 2.56 -16.17 2.68
CA ASP A 23 2.75 -16.76 4.02
C ASP A 23 3.76 -15.98 4.89
N SER A 24 4.65 -15.21 4.24
CA SER A 24 5.70 -14.43 4.90
C SER A 24 5.43 -12.92 4.92
N LEU A 25 4.30 -12.47 4.37
CA LEU A 25 3.89 -11.06 4.44
C LEU A 25 3.34 -10.75 5.84
N THR A 26 3.90 -9.73 6.48
CA THR A 26 3.50 -9.33 7.84
C THR A 26 3.26 -7.83 7.94
N PHE A 27 2.36 -7.43 8.83
CA PHE A 27 2.12 -6.03 9.15
C PHE A 27 3.25 -5.48 10.01
N GLY A 28 3.82 -4.34 9.61
CA GLY A 28 4.76 -3.58 10.42
C GLY A 28 4.07 -2.49 11.25
N LYS A 29 4.86 -1.68 11.94
CA LYS A 29 4.37 -0.54 12.71
C LYS A 29 4.01 0.70 11.87
N GLY A 30 4.42 0.76 10.60
CA GLY A 30 4.07 1.84 9.67
C GLY A 30 4.34 3.22 10.25
N ILE A 31 3.32 4.09 10.28
CA ILE A 31 3.40 5.46 10.83
C ILE A 31 3.83 5.55 12.30
N ALA A 32 3.78 4.45 13.07
CA ALA A 32 4.23 4.43 14.45
C ALA A 32 5.74 4.18 14.61
N ALA A 33 6.46 3.90 13.51
CA ALA A 33 7.91 3.67 13.53
C ALA A 33 8.60 4.10 12.22
N ASP A 34 9.72 4.83 12.34
CA ASP A 34 10.47 5.32 11.19
C ASP A 34 11.28 4.24 10.45
N ASP A 35 11.45 3.07 11.05
CA ASP A 35 12.26 1.97 10.56
C ASP A 35 11.46 0.74 10.12
N GLU A 36 10.13 0.77 10.27
CA GLU A 36 9.22 -0.28 9.82
C GLU A 36 8.20 0.23 8.78
N PRO A 37 7.90 -0.56 7.73
CA PRO A 37 6.83 -0.26 6.79
C PRO A 37 5.43 -0.51 7.37
N ASP A 38 4.40 -0.23 6.58
CA ASP A 38 3.07 -0.73 6.87
C ASP A 38 2.96 -2.24 6.75
N LEU A 39 3.61 -2.81 5.72
CA LEU A 39 3.76 -4.25 5.53
C LEU A 39 5.13 -4.55 4.93
N TRP A 40 5.66 -5.73 5.25
CA TRP A 40 6.85 -6.24 4.59
C TRP A 40 6.81 -7.76 4.44
N GLN A 41 7.57 -8.24 3.47
CA GLN A 41 7.94 -9.64 3.35
C GLN A 41 9.44 -9.75 3.54
N LYS A 42 9.88 -10.67 4.40
CA LYS A 42 11.29 -10.99 4.61
C LYS A 42 11.57 -12.43 4.23
N ASP A 43 12.78 -12.69 3.77
CA ASP A 43 13.26 -14.06 3.59
C ASP A 43 13.70 -14.69 4.93
N LEU A 44 14.16 -15.94 4.88
CA LEU A 44 14.64 -16.69 6.06
C LEU A 44 15.92 -16.10 6.69
N THR A 45 16.64 -15.24 5.97
CA THR A 45 17.84 -14.55 6.48
C THR A 45 17.50 -13.21 7.15
N GLY A 46 16.26 -12.75 7.00
CA GLY A 46 15.78 -11.45 7.46
C GLY A 46 15.95 -10.33 6.44
N ALA A 47 16.44 -10.63 5.23
CA ALA A 47 16.50 -9.66 4.14
C ALA A 47 15.09 -9.24 3.71
N ILE A 48 14.89 -7.96 3.44
CA ILE A 48 13.57 -7.43 3.09
C ILE A 48 13.35 -7.61 1.58
N MET A 49 12.47 -8.53 1.22
CA MET A 49 12.10 -8.80 -0.17
C MET A 49 11.12 -7.74 -0.67
N LEU A 50 10.10 -7.43 0.14
CA LEU A 50 9.04 -6.48 -0.20
C LEU A 50 8.83 -5.50 0.94
N TRP A 51 8.79 -4.21 0.62
CA TRP A 51 8.46 -3.11 1.52
C TRP A 51 7.23 -2.39 1.00
N ILE A 52 6.16 -2.31 1.79
CA ILE A 52 4.92 -1.66 1.39
C ILE A 52 4.61 -0.47 2.30
N GLU A 53 4.35 0.68 1.70
CA GLU A 53 3.85 1.88 2.36
C GLU A 53 2.44 2.21 1.88
N VAL A 54 1.63 2.73 2.80
CA VAL A 54 0.28 3.24 2.53
C VAL A 54 0.22 4.70 2.96
N GLY A 55 -0.10 5.57 2.00
CA GLY A 55 -0.24 7.01 2.19
C GLY A 55 0.69 7.81 1.29
N LEU A 56 1.15 8.95 1.81
CA LEU A 56 1.90 9.97 1.08
C LEU A 56 3.28 10.20 1.73
N PRO A 57 4.20 9.21 1.69
CA PRO A 57 5.50 9.32 2.34
C PRO A 57 6.38 10.41 1.71
N ASP A 58 7.28 10.99 2.48
CA ASP A 58 8.25 11.94 1.96
C ASP A 58 9.37 11.26 1.17
N GLU A 59 10.17 12.05 0.44
CA GLU A 59 11.27 11.54 -0.38
C GLU A 59 12.30 10.75 0.44
N LYS A 60 12.59 11.21 1.65
CA LYS A 60 13.58 10.57 2.52
C LYS A 60 13.14 9.16 2.91
N ARG A 61 11.87 8.97 3.28
CA ARG A 61 11.29 7.66 3.64
C ARG A 61 11.30 6.71 2.44
N ILE A 62 10.93 7.21 1.26
CA ILE A 62 10.89 6.41 0.02
C ILE A 62 12.29 5.92 -0.34
N LEU A 63 13.28 6.82 -0.39
CA LEU A 63 14.66 6.44 -0.76
C LEU A 63 15.30 5.52 0.28
N LYS A 64 15.01 5.73 1.57
CA LYS A 64 15.43 4.82 2.64
C LYS A 64 14.85 3.42 2.45
N ALA A 65 13.56 3.30 2.11
CA ALA A 65 12.93 2.02 1.83
C ALA A 65 13.58 1.33 0.61
N CYS A 66 13.79 2.08 -0.47
CA CYS A 66 14.39 1.56 -1.71
C CYS A 66 15.82 1.04 -1.51
N GLY A 67 16.57 1.63 -0.57
CA GLY A 67 17.91 1.15 -0.19
C GLY A 67 17.93 -0.05 0.77
N ARG A 68 16.78 -0.47 1.33
CA ARG A 68 16.69 -1.54 2.33
C ARG A 68 15.96 -2.79 1.84
N ALA A 69 15.22 -2.69 0.75
CA ALA A 69 14.38 -3.76 0.24
C ALA A 69 14.67 -4.07 -1.23
N GLU A 70 14.43 -5.30 -1.64
CA GLU A 70 14.51 -5.68 -3.06
C GLU A 70 13.43 -4.95 -3.88
N GLN A 71 12.19 -4.92 -3.39
CA GLN A 71 11.07 -4.20 -4.01
C GLN A 71 10.38 -3.26 -3.00
N VAL A 72 10.00 -2.07 -3.48
CA VAL A 72 9.18 -1.12 -2.72
C VAL A 72 7.88 -0.84 -3.48
N VAL A 73 6.75 -0.89 -2.77
CA VAL A 73 5.42 -0.53 -3.31
C VAL A 73 4.80 0.54 -2.42
N ILE A 74 4.30 1.61 -3.03
CA ILE A 74 3.57 2.67 -2.32
C ILE A 74 2.15 2.70 -2.85
N TYR A 75 1.17 2.53 -1.95
CA TYR A 75 -0.24 2.76 -2.23
C TYR A 75 -0.63 4.17 -1.77
N THR A 76 -0.80 5.06 -2.73
CA THR A 76 -1.36 6.40 -2.50
C THR A 76 -2.88 6.34 -2.60
N TYR A 77 -3.55 7.14 -1.79
CA TYR A 77 -5.01 7.24 -1.74
C TYR A 77 -5.38 8.67 -1.29
N ASN A 78 -6.68 8.98 -1.21
CA ASN A 78 -7.23 10.31 -0.89
C ASN A 78 -7.00 11.41 -1.94
N SER A 79 -7.66 12.55 -1.75
CA SER A 79 -7.67 13.71 -2.66
C SER A 79 -6.30 14.38 -2.86
N ASN A 80 -5.35 14.17 -1.96
CA ASN A 80 -4.03 14.82 -1.99
C ASN A 80 -2.99 14.03 -2.80
N SER A 81 -3.31 12.82 -3.25
CA SER A 81 -2.38 11.95 -4.00
C SER A 81 -1.82 12.61 -5.26
N ALA A 82 -2.65 13.33 -6.02
CA ALA A 82 -2.20 14.01 -7.24
C ALA A 82 -1.21 15.15 -6.95
N ILE A 83 -1.49 15.93 -5.89
CA ILE A 83 -0.60 17.02 -5.45
C ILE A 83 0.73 16.45 -4.99
N TRP A 84 0.71 15.40 -4.17
CA TRP A 84 1.90 14.71 -3.70
C TRP A 84 2.73 14.18 -4.88
N TRP A 85 2.10 13.51 -5.85
CA TRP A 85 2.79 12.97 -7.01
C TRP A 85 3.48 14.05 -7.84
N ASN A 86 2.78 15.16 -8.11
CA ASN A 86 3.35 16.29 -8.83
C ASN A 86 4.57 16.91 -8.12
N GLN A 87 4.58 16.86 -6.79
CA GLN A 87 5.70 17.40 -6.00
C GLN A 87 6.91 16.48 -5.99
N ILE A 88 6.74 15.16 -5.95
CA ILE A 88 7.82 14.22 -5.65
C ILE A 88 8.22 13.32 -6.82
N GLY A 89 7.34 13.06 -7.78
CA GLY A 89 7.48 12.01 -8.79
C GLY A 89 8.82 12.08 -9.54
N SER A 90 9.23 13.27 -9.97
CA SER A 90 10.53 13.48 -10.65
C SER A 90 11.74 13.22 -9.75
N ARG A 91 11.63 13.50 -8.45
CA ARG A 91 12.74 13.32 -7.48
C ARG A 91 12.99 11.84 -7.14
N ILE A 92 11.94 11.03 -7.20
CA ILE A 92 12.00 9.59 -6.92
C ILE A 92 12.08 8.73 -8.19
N ASP A 93 12.16 9.34 -9.37
CA ASP A 93 12.19 8.57 -10.62
C ASP A 93 13.42 7.63 -10.71
N ARG A 94 14.53 8.06 -10.11
CA ARG A 94 15.78 7.27 -9.99
C ARG A 94 15.63 5.98 -9.18
N ALA A 95 14.58 5.82 -8.37
CA ALA A 95 14.36 4.62 -7.58
C ALA A 95 13.86 3.48 -8.48
N LYS A 96 14.78 2.63 -8.94
CA LYS A 96 14.49 1.61 -9.96
C LYS A 96 13.60 0.47 -9.46
N ASN A 97 13.64 0.16 -8.17
CA ASN A 97 12.84 -0.88 -7.52
C ASN A 97 11.52 -0.37 -6.91
N LEU A 98 11.11 0.85 -7.25
CA LEU A 98 9.91 1.48 -6.72
C LEU A 98 8.72 1.31 -7.68
N THR A 99 7.60 0.84 -7.13
CA THR A 99 6.27 0.93 -7.74
C THR A 99 5.41 1.91 -6.94
N VAL A 100 4.69 2.79 -7.63
CA VAL A 100 3.71 3.69 -7.01
C VAL A 100 2.36 3.44 -7.66
N ILE A 101 1.39 3.08 -6.84
CA ILE A 101 0.01 2.78 -7.24
C ILE A 101 -0.91 3.77 -6.55
N ASN A 102 -1.83 4.36 -7.30
CA ASN A 102 -2.88 5.21 -6.79
C ASN A 102 -4.21 4.46 -6.76
N ILE A 103 -4.90 4.58 -5.63
CA ILE A 103 -6.29 4.18 -5.45
C ILE A 103 -7.14 5.45 -5.42
N ALA A 104 -8.20 5.47 -6.22
CA ALA A 104 -9.11 6.60 -6.28
C ALA A 104 -9.70 6.90 -4.88
N SER A 105 -9.84 8.18 -4.55
CA SER A 105 -10.33 8.59 -3.22
C SER A 105 -11.73 8.05 -2.91
N ALA A 106 -12.59 7.91 -3.93
CA ALA A 106 -13.91 7.31 -3.75
C ALA A 106 -13.81 5.83 -3.34
N THR A 107 -12.87 5.09 -3.92
CA THR A 107 -12.62 3.67 -3.62
C THR A 107 -12.06 3.48 -2.21
N SER A 108 -11.09 4.30 -1.77
CA SER A 108 -10.55 4.21 -0.40
C SER A 108 -11.61 4.54 0.66
N ILE A 109 -12.47 5.53 0.40
CA ILE A 109 -13.62 5.86 1.25
C ILE A 109 -14.67 4.74 1.25
N ALA A 110 -14.93 4.09 0.11
CA ALA A 110 -15.85 2.95 0.06
C ALA A 110 -15.31 1.78 0.88
N LEU A 111 -14.02 1.45 0.73
CA LEU A 111 -13.36 0.42 1.54
C LEU A 111 -13.43 0.73 3.04
N SER A 112 -13.26 1.99 3.45
CA SER A 112 -13.32 2.35 4.88
C SER A 112 -14.67 2.04 5.52
N LYS A 113 -15.77 2.09 4.74
CA LYS A 113 -17.12 1.77 5.24
C LYS A 113 -17.32 0.28 5.53
N LEU A 114 -16.53 -0.58 4.90
CA LEU A 114 -16.52 -2.02 5.21
C LEU A 114 -15.85 -2.34 6.55
N SER A 115 -15.18 -1.36 7.17
CA SER A 115 -14.41 -1.60 8.38
C SER A 115 -15.29 -1.91 9.60
N GLN A 116 -14.94 -2.96 10.31
CA GLN A 116 -15.58 -3.38 11.56
C GLN A 116 -14.53 -3.86 12.56
N ARG A 117 -14.90 -3.94 13.84
CA ARG A 117 -13.99 -4.45 14.88
C ARG A 117 -13.54 -5.88 14.60
N ASN A 118 -14.47 -6.70 14.11
CA ASN A 118 -14.22 -8.05 13.59
C ASN A 118 -14.75 -8.07 12.15
N MET A 119 -13.93 -8.49 11.20
CA MET A 119 -14.31 -8.51 9.79
C MET A 119 -14.11 -9.89 9.20
N GLN A 120 -15.04 -10.31 8.37
CA GLN A 120 -14.87 -11.40 7.42
C GLN A 120 -14.98 -10.79 6.03
N LEU A 121 -13.88 -10.83 5.27
CA LEU A 121 -13.80 -10.28 3.94
C LEU A 121 -13.69 -11.40 2.92
N GLN A 122 -14.51 -11.35 1.88
CA GLN A 122 -14.31 -12.16 0.68
C GLN A 122 -13.63 -11.30 -0.37
N CYS A 123 -12.57 -11.84 -0.98
CA CYS A 123 -11.79 -11.13 -1.99
C CYS A 123 -11.74 -11.96 -3.27
N THR A 124 -12.13 -11.37 -4.39
CA THR A 124 -12.00 -11.97 -5.72
C THR A 124 -10.92 -11.21 -6.48
N VAL A 125 -9.97 -11.94 -7.08
CA VAL A 125 -8.92 -11.36 -7.93
C VAL A 125 -9.09 -11.94 -9.33
N GLN A 126 -9.37 -11.09 -10.31
CA GLN A 126 -9.58 -11.50 -11.69
C GLN A 126 -9.06 -10.41 -12.62
N ASP A 127 -8.30 -10.79 -13.65
CA ASP A 127 -7.78 -9.89 -14.70
C ASP A 127 -7.10 -8.61 -14.17
N GLY A 128 -6.42 -8.71 -13.02
CA GLY A 128 -5.71 -7.61 -12.38
C GLY A 128 -6.56 -6.68 -11.50
N GLN A 129 -7.88 -6.87 -11.52
CA GLN A 129 -8.85 -6.22 -10.65
C GLN A 129 -9.08 -7.01 -9.37
N ILE A 130 -9.51 -6.31 -8.32
CA ILE A 130 -9.87 -6.90 -7.03
C ILE A 130 -11.27 -6.42 -6.64
N TRP A 131 -12.11 -7.34 -6.16
CA TRP A 131 -13.37 -7.02 -5.49
C TRP A 131 -13.26 -7.44 -4.04
N VAL A 132 -13.61 -6.55 -3.12
CA VAL A 132 -13.67 -6.83 -1.68
C VAL A 132 -15.12 -6.75 -1.23
N THR A 133 -15.61 -7.84 -0.65
CA THR A 133 -17.00 -7.97 -0.18
C THR A 133 -17.05 -8.13 1.33
N ALA A 134 -17.95 -7.39 1.99
CA ALA A 134 -18.29 -7.55 3.40
C ALA A 134 -19.77 -7.25 3.62
N ASN A 135 -20.50 -8.14 4.32
CA ASN A 135 -21.93 -7.95 4.68
C ASN A 135 -22.80 -7.45 3.52
N ASP A 136 -22.70 -8.11 2.35
CA ASP A 136 -23.40 -7.79 1.10
C ASP A 136 -22.96 -6.51 0.36
N GLU A 137 -22.04 -5.72 0.92
CA GLU A 137 -21.41 -4.61 0.21
C GLU A 137 -20.17 -5.09 -0.54
N THR A 138 -20.08 -4.75 -1.84
CA THR A 138 -18.91 -5.05 -2.68
C THR A 138 -18.27 -3.76 -3.15
N VAL A 139 -16.96 -3.67 -3.00
CA VAL A 139 -16.13 -2.58 -3.54
C VAL A 139 -15.21 -3.14 -4.60
N GLU A 140 -15.32 -2.61 -5.82
CA GLU A 140 -14.38 -2.85 -6.91
C GLU A 140 -13.18 -1.92 -6.76
N ILE A 141 -11.97 -2.46 -6.96
CA ILE A 141 -10.71 -1.73 -6.87
C ILE A 141 -9.99 -1.75 -8.20
N ASP A 142 -9.87 -0.56 -8.79
CA ASP A 142 -8.95 -0.28 -9.88
C ASP A 142 -7.62 0.28 -9.35
N PHE A 143 -6.52 -0.18 -9.97
CA PHE A 143 -5.17 0.20 -9.61
C PHE A 143 -4.57 1.11 -10.69
N VAL A 144 -4.34 2.37 -10.36
CA VAL A 144 -3.70 3.33 -11.28
C VAL A 144 -2.19 3.35 -11.01
N THR A 145 -1.40 2.78 -11.89
CA THR A 145 0.07 2.80 -11.76
C THR A 145 0.62 4.17 -12.15
N LEU A 146 1.18 4.90 -11.16
CA LEU A 146 1.88 6.17 -11.38
C LEU A 146 3.35 5.96 -11.74
N LYS A 147 3.97 4.92 -11.18
CA LYS A 147 5.33 4.46 -11.50
C LYS A 147 5.40 2.95 -11.43
N ALA A 148 5.97 2.33 -12.46
CA ALA A 148 6.33 0.92 -12.46
C ALA A 148 7.84 0.75 -12.23
N VAL A 149 8.24 -0.43 -11.75
CA VAL A 149 9.64 -0.87 -11.74
C VAL A 149 10.19 -0.73 -13.16
N GLN A 150 11.35 -0.09 -13.28
CA GLN A 150 12.04 -0.01 -14.56
C GLN A 150 12.77 -1.34 -14.78
N ALA A 151 12.47 -2.03 -15.89
CA ALA A 151 13.22 -3.21 -16.30
C ALA A 151 14.71 -2.86 -16.42
N ARG A 152 15.58 -3.77 -15.97
CA ARG A 152 17.03 -3.62 -16.08
C ARG A 152 17.49 -3.67 -17.53
#